data_AF-A0A3G3GPL1-F1
#
_entry.id   AF-A0A3G3GPL1-F1
#
_cell.length_a   1.000
_cell.length_b   1.000
_cell.length_c   1.000
_cell.angle_alpha   90.00
_cell.angle_beta   90.00
_cell.angle_gamma   90.00
#
_symmetry.space_group_name_H-M   'P 1'
#
loop_
_entity.id
_entity.type
_entity.pdbx_description
1 polymer ?
#
loop_
_entity_poly.entity_id
_entity_poly.type
_entity_poly.pdbx_seq_one_letter_code
_entity_poly.pdbx_strand_id
1 'polypeptide(L)'
;MNDAILQYYLPHQLSPKRLDRYLASGWFRTVNMLFRAKVTCFDNDICSPINIRINLAEHEHSKRMRKLLNKNGKLFRHEIRKATITREKEELFHQHQRRFRSFLSNSLEEFLVLTPRFDTYEINVFDDDRLIAISYFDQGHNSLMSLLGLFDPGYSSYSLGIYTMLLEMEYAKSTERQWYYPGYVHERPSIYDYKLRIGKTEIYDWQSRRWLRHIDPHKLPNWADHIKNRTFALEHALQMVEISFQRKVYLFFGWHYFNSLYEQLFHCPLMLVLSDGRVVAYDVERDQYVCAKLEIYVPFRDIQMTLAPDFDVAVHHTDVMRVVEFTYRTASANDMVNYIWKTTYPQQEISWWIKSKLMN
;
A
#
# COMPACT_ATOMS: atom_id res chain seq x y z
N MET A 1 9.50 18.95 4.54
CA MET A 1 8.80 17.65 4.42
C MET A 1 7.41 17.95 3.84
N ASN A 2 7.32 18.30 2.54
CA ASN A 2 6.08 18.88 1.97
C ASN A 2 5.46 18.02 0.84
N ASP A 3 5.96 16.80 0.62
CA ASP A 3 5.35 15.89 -0.35
C ASP A 3 4.20 15.13 0.34
N ALA A 4 3.05 15.05 -0.33
CA ALA A 4 1.90 14.29 0.14
C ALA A 4 2.26 12.84 0.50
N ILE A 5 1.55 12.23 1.46
CA ILE A 5 1.78 10.83 1.82
C ILE A 5 1.26 9.87 0.76
N LEU A 6 0.24 10.26 0.00
CA LEU A 6 -0.32 9.52 -1.13
C LEU A 6 -0.45 10.44 -2.34
N GLN A 7 -0.26 9.88 -3.52
CA GLN A 7 -0.46 10.56 -4.78
C GLN A 7 -1.09 9.62 -5.80
N TYR A 8 -2.10 10.11 -6.51
CA TYR A 8 -2.74 9.41 -7.62
C TYR A 8 -2.52 10.17 -8.92
N TYR A 9 -2.39 9.42 -10.01
CA TYR A 9 -2.35 9.99 -11.35
C TYR A 9 -3.11 9.08 -12.30
N LEU A 10 -4.25 9.55 -12.81
CA LEU A 10 -5.02 8.88 -13.84
C LEU A 10 -4.62 9.42 -15.22
N PRO A 11 -3.75 8.73 -15.97
CA PRO A 11 -3.36 9.19 -17.30
C PRO A 11 -4.52 9.04 -18.31
N HIS A 12 -4.70 10.01 -19.20
CA HIS A 12 -5.51 9.80 -20.41
C HIS A 12 -4.83 8.85 -21.39
N GLN A 13 -3.52 9.05 -21.61
CA GLN A 13 -2.63 8.16 -22.36
C GLN A 13 -1.25 8.20 -21.74
N LEU A 14 -0.58 7.04 -21.67
CA LEU A 14 0.76 6.92 -21.12
C LEU A 14 1.66 6.22 -22.14
N SER A 15 2.66 6.94 -22.68
CA SER A 15 3.65 6.30 -23.54
C SER A 15 4.59 5.42 -22.72
N PRO A 16 5.22 4.39 -23.31
CA PRO A 16 6.15 3.52 -22.59
C PRO A 16 7.30 4.27 -21.90
N LYS A 17 7.83 5.33 -22.53
CA LYS A 17 8.86 6.21 -21.92
C LYS A 17 8.32 7.05 -20.75
N ARG A 18 7.04 7.42 -20.77
CA ARG A 18 6.41 8.12 -19.64
C ARG A 18 6.23 7.17 -18.47
N LEU A 19 5.77 5.95 -18.72
CA LEU A 19 5.69 4.90 -17.70
C LEU A 19 7.05 4.69 -17.02
N ASP A 20 8.13 4.55 -17.79
CA ASP A 20 9.49 4.42 -17.22
C ASP A 20 9.86 5.56 -16.27
N ARG A 21 9.52 6.82 -16.61
CA ARG A 21 9.80 7.97 -15.75
C ARG A 21 9.03 7.93 -14.43
N TYR A 22 7.77 7.49 -14.47
CA TYR A 22 6.96 7.31 -13.28
C TYR A 22 7.52 6.18 -12.41
N LEU A 23 7.82 5.02 -13.00
CA LEU A 23 8.42 3.87 -12.30
C LEU A 23 9.77 4.25 -11.67
N ALA A 24 10.64 4.92 -12.42
CA ALA A 24 11.93 5.39 -11.91
C ALA A 24 11.80 6.42 -10.78
N SER A 25 10.65 7.10 -10.69
CA SER A 25 10.33 8.03 -9.61
C SER A 25 9.54 7.38 -8.49
N GLY A 26 9.47 6.04 -8.41
CA GLY A 26 8.80 5.33 -7.33
C GLY A 26 7.28 5.32 -7.43
N TRP A 27 6.70 5.52 -8.62
CA TRP A 27 5.28 5.22 -8.86
C TRP A 27 5.10 3.77 -9.28
N PHE A 28 3.90 3.23 -9.11
CA PHE A 28 3.48 1.93 -9.61
C PHE A 28 2.02 1.98 -10.06
N ARG A 29 1.55 1.00 -10.83
CA ARG A 29 0.14 0.94 -11.22
C ARG A 29 -0.72 0.29 -10.15
N THR A 30 -1.89 0.85 -9.95
CA THR A 30 -3.02 0.22 -9.27
C THR A 30 -4.26 0.40 -10.13
N VAL A 31 -5.03 -0.67 -10.38
CA VAL A 31 -6.22 -0.64 -11.24
C VAL A 31 -5.91 0.03 -12.59
N ASN A 32 -6.47 1.21 -12.88
CA ASN A 32 -6.29 1.97 -14.12
C ASN A 32 -5.50 3.27 -13.94
N MET A 33 -4.78 3.43 -12.82
CA MET A 33 -4.06 4.64 -12.46
C MET A 33 -2.65 4.33 -11.96
N LEU A 34 -1.79 5.35 -11.96
CA LEU A 34 -0.53 5.32 -11.25
C LEU A 34 -0.75 5.83 -9.82
N PHE A 35 -0.09 5.18 -8.89
CA PHE A 35 -0.17 5.46 -7.47
C PHE A 35 1.23 5.44 -6.87
N ARG A 36 1.41 6.25 -5.83
CA ARG A 36 2.64 6.31 -5.07
C ARG A 36 2.31 6.68 -3.63
N ALA A 37 2.81 5.90 -2.68
CA ALA A 37 2.48 6.06 -1.27
C ALA A 37 3.70 5.92 -0.36
N LYS A 38 3.69 6.72 0.70
CA LYS A 38 4.55 6.60 1.87
C LYS A 38 3.92 5.72 2.94
N VAL A 39 2.59 5.66 2.97
CA VAL A 39 1.78 4.92 3.95
C VAL A 39 0.58 4.30 3.25
N THR A 40 0.26 3.06 3.59
CA THR A 40 -0.95 2.33 3.16
C THR A 40 -1.53 1.56 4.34
N CYS A 41 -2.74 1.02 4.19
CA CYS A 41 -3.30 0.06 5.15
C CYS A 41 -3.00 -1.37 4.68
N PHE A 42 -2.53 -2.20 5.60
CA PHE A 42 -2.31 -3.62 5.38
C PHE A 42 -2.41 -4.38 6.70
N ASP A 43 -3.10 -5.53 6.71
CA ASP A 43 -3.23 -6.41 7.87
C ASP A 43 -3.72 -5.67 9.13
N ASN A 44 -4.82 -4.95 8.96
CA ASN A 44 -5.47 -4.18 10.01
C ASN A 44 -4.63 -3.06 10.70
N ASP A 45 -3.52 -2.65 10.07
CA ASP A 45 -2.66 -1.56 10.55
C ASP A 45 -2.18 -0.70 9.37
N ILE A 46 -1.48 0.40 9.65
CA ILE A 46 -0.76 1.17 8.65
C ILE A 46 0.64 0.60 8.43
N CYS A 47 1.10 0.58 7.20
CA CYS A 47 2.45 0.18 6.80
C CYS A 47 3.04 1.17 5.80
N SER A 48 4.35 1.13 5.60
CA SER A 48 5.05 1.90 4.57
C SER A 48 5.45 0.96 3.41
N PRO A 49 4.80 1.05 2.25
CA PRO A 49 5.25 0.29 1.09
C PRO A 49 6.59 0.84 0.59
N ILE A 50 7.54 -0.08 0.38
CA ILE A 50 8.88 0.21 -0.15
C ILE A 50 8.95 -0.41 -1.54
N ASN A 51 8.89 0.45 -2.55
CA ASN A 51 9.03 0.02 -3.94
C ASN A 51 10.43 -0.52 -4.19
N ILE A 52 10.48 -1.62 -4.94
CA ILE A 52 11.71 -2.31 -5.28
C ILE A 52 11.87 -2.42 -6.80
N ARG A 53 13.12 -2.50 -7.26
CA ARG A 53 13.44 -2.79 -8.66
C ARG A 53 14.71 -3.63 -8.77
N ILE A 54 14.93 -4.21 -9.94
CA ILE A 54 16.14 -4.96 -10.27
C ILE A 54 16.74 -4.37 -11.55
N ASN A 55 18.05 -4.12 -11.51
CA ASN A 55 18.83 -3.84 -12.72
C ASN A 55 19.12 -5.15 -13.46
N LEU A 56 18.45 -5.38 -14.58
CA LEU A 56 18.55 -6.61 -15.35
C LEU A 56 19.92 -6.79 -16.03
N ALA A 57 20.61 -5.69 -16.34
CA ALA A 57 21.94 -5.73 -16.95
C ALA A 57 23.01 -6.24 -15.97
N GLU A 58 22.82 -6.01 -14.66
CA GLU A 58 23.70 -6.48 -13.59
C GLU A 58 23.16 -7.76 -12.91
N HIS A 59 22.01 -8.30 -13.37
CA HIS A 59 21.31 -9.38 -12.68
C HIS A 59 21.68 -10.77 -13.20
N GLU A 60 22.11 -11.63 -12.28
CA GLU A 60 22.22 -13.07 -12.50
C GLU A 60 21.34 -13.85 -11.52
N HIS A 61 20.62 -14.85 -12.03
CA HIS A 61 19.86 -15.75 -11.18
C HIS A 61 20.78 -16.53 -10.24
N SER A 62 20.44 -16.54 -8.96
CA SER A 62 21.09 -17.41 -7.98
C SER A 62 20.97 -18.88 -8.37
N LYS A 63 21.86 -19.74 -7.85
CA LYS A 63 21.81 -21.20 -8.10
C LYS A 63 20.43 -21.79 -7.84
N ARG A 64 19.75 -21.34 -6.77
CA ARG A 64 18.40 -21.79 -6.40
C ARG A 64 17.34 -21.33 -7.42
N MET A 65 17.36 -20.07 -7.83
CA MET A 65 16.40 -19.54 -8.82
C MET A 65 16.61 -20.17 -10.20
N ARG A 66 17.86 -20.38 -10.61
CA ARG A 66 18.20 -21.09 -11.85
C ARG A 66 17.71 -22.54 -11.84
N LYS A 67 17.88 -23.25 -10.72
CA LYS A 67 17.36 -24.62 -10.55
C LYS A 67 15.83 -24.64 -10.64
N LEU A 68 15.14 -23.66 -10.03
CA LEU A 68 13.68 -23.53 -10.11
C LEU A 68 13.23 -23.30 -11.55
N LEU A 69 13.80 -22.31 -12.24
CA LEU A 69 13.50 -21.97 -13.62
C LEU A 69 13.70 -23.18 -14.55
N ASN A 70 14.84 -23.86 -14.44
CA ASN A 70 15.16 -25.03 -15.26
C ASN A 70 14.28 -26.25 -14.95
N LYS A 71 13.93 -26.48 -13.68
CA LYS A 71 13.04 -27.59 -13.30
C LYS A 71 11.65 -27.36 -13.89
N ASN A 72 11.07 -26.20 -13.64
CA ASN A 72 9.71 -25.92 -14.06
C ASN A 72 9.61 -25.77 -15.58
N GLY A 73 10.61 -25.20 -16.25
CA GLY A 73 10.64 -25.11 -17.72
C GLY A 73 10.76 -26.45 -18.45
N LYS A 74 11.06 -27.56 -17.76
CA LYS A 74 10.98 -28.92 -18.32
C LYS A 74 9.61 -29.57 -18.13
N LEU A 75 8.85 -29.10 -17.14
CA LEU A 75 7.58 -29.70 -16.74
C LEU A 75 6.40 -28.95 -17.35
N PHE A 76 6.52 -27.64 -17.49
CA PHE A 76 5.42 -26.77 -17.86
C PHE A 76 5.76 -25.97 -19.10
N ARG A 77 4.77 -25.82 -19.97
CA ARG A 77 4.83 -24.90 -21.11
C ARG A 77 4.45 -23.51 -20.62
N HIS A 78 5.07 -22.46 -21.18
CA HIS A 78 4.63 -21.09 -20.94
C HIS A 78 4.44 -20.32 -22.23
N GLU A 79 3.54 -19.33 -22.19
CA GLU A 79 3.22 -18.48 -23.33
C GLU A 79 3.12 -17.02 -22.88
N ILE A 80 3.68 -16.13 -23.69
CA ILE A 80 3.64 -14.69 -23.44
C ILE A 80 2.78 -14.03 -24.52
N ARG A 81 1.76 -13.29 -24.11
CA ARG A 81 0.81 -12.63 -25.02
C ARG A 81 0.21 -11.37 -24.41
N LYS A 82 -0.57 -10.64 -25.19
CA LYS A 82 -1.39 -9.53 -24.69
C LYS A 82 -2.34 -10.03 -23.61
N ALA A 83 -2.51 -9.23 -22.57
CA ALA A 83 -3.38 -9.58 -21.45
C ALA A 83 -4.82 -9.76 -21.93
N THR A 84 -5.47 -10.82 -21.46
CA THR A 84 -6.88 -11.10 -21.70
C THR A 84 -7.51 -11.60 -20.40
N ILE A 85 -8.78 -11.28 -20.19
CA ILE A 85 -9.56 -11.87 -19.10
C ILE A 85 -10.34 -13.06 -19.68
N THR A 86 -10.19 -14.22 -19.05
CA THR A 86 -10.92 -15.44 -19.41
C THR A 86 -11.48 -16.07 -18.14
N ARG A 87 -12.47 -16.95 -18.29
CA ARG A 87 -13.08 -17.65 -17.17
C ARG A 87 -12.06 -18.43 -16.33
N GLU A 88 -11.14 -19.15 -16.95
CA GLU A 88 -10.09 -19.91 -16.24
C GLU A 88 -9.19 -19.02 -15.37
N LYS A 89 -8.91 -17.79 -15.84
CA LYS A 89 -8.09 -16.81 -15.11
C LYS A 89 -8.85 -16.19 -13.95
N GLU A 90 -10.14 -15.94 -14.13
CA GLU A 90 -11.05 -15.55 -13.05
C GLU A 90 -11.11 -16.64 -11.98
N GLU A 91 -11.22 -17.91 -12.36
CA GLU A 91 -11.20 -19.04 -11.42
C GLU A 91 -9.89 -19.08 -10.60
N LEU A 92 -8.72 -18.89 -11.23
CA LEU A 92 -7.45 -18.75 -10.52
C LEU A 92 -7.41 -17.51 -9.60
N PHE A 93 -8.04 -16.40 -10.01
CA PHE A 93 -8.13 -15.19 -9.19
C PHE A 93 -8.92 -15.45 -7.91
N HIS A 94 -10.09 -16.07 -8.03
CA HIS A 94 -10.95 -16.44 -6.90
C HIS A 94 -10.26 -17.38 -5.91
N GLN A 95 -9.44 -18.32 -6.39
CA GLN A 95 -8.63 -19.19 -5.51
C GLN A 95 -7.60 -18.39 -4.67
N HIS A 96 -7.13 -17.25 -5.17
CA HIS A 96 -6.18 -16.37 -4.50
C HIS A 96 -6.82 -15.23 -3.70
N GLN A 97 -8.12 -14.98 -3.82
CA GLN A 97 -8.78 -13.80 -3.24
C GLN A 97 -8.47 -13.62 -1.74
N ARG A 98 -8.40 -14.72 -0.98
CA ARG A 98 -8.12 -14.71 0.47
C ARG A 98 -6.74 -14.15 0.86
N ARG A 99 -5.80 -14.02 -0.08
CA ARG A 99 -4.49 -13.43 0.20
C ARG A 99 -4.52 -11.89 0.22
N PHE A 100 -5.56 -11.27 -0.32
CA PHE A 100 -5.72 -9.82 -0.33
C PHE A 100 -6.38 -9.40 0.99
N ARG A 101 -5.59 -8.80 1.89
CA ARG A 101 -5.90 -8.59 3.32
C ARG A 101 -6.70 -7.29 3.63
N SER A 102 -7.13 -6.54 2.61
CA SER A 102 -7.78 -5.24 2.82
C SER A 102 -9.08 -5.13 2.05
N PHE A 103 -8.99 -5.09 0.72
CA PHE A 103 -10.16 -5.06 -0.15
C PHE A 103 -10.13 -6.25 -1.09
N LEU A 104 -11.31 -6.84 -1.28
CA LEU A 104 -11.54 -7.83 -2.31
C LEU A 104 -12.13 -7.14 -3.54
N SER A 105 -11.42 -7.20 -4.66
CA SER A 105 -12.07 -7.04 -5.97
C SER A 105 -12.93 -8.26 -6.22
N ASN A 106 -14.16 -8.05 -6.72
CA ASN A 106 -15.11 -9.14 -6.94
C ASN A 106 -14.71 -9.98 -8.15
N SER A 107 -13.94 -9.41 -9.08
CA SER A 107 -13.41 -10.08 -10.26
C SER A 107 -11.98 -9.64 -10.58
N LEU A 108 -11.29 -10.43 -11.41
CA LEU A 108 -10.02 -10.09 -12.01
C LEU A 108 -10.14 -8.87 -12.93
N GLU A 109 -11.27 -8.74 -13.63
CA GLU A 109 -11.59 -7.58 -14.46
C GLU A 109 -11.58 -6.27 -13.65
N GLU A 110 -12.23 -6.25 -12.48
CA GLU A 110 -12.23 -5.11 -11.56
C GLU A 110 -10.82 -4.82 -11.00
N PHE A 111 -10.03 -5.87 -10.75
CA PHE A 111 -8.69 -5.72 -10.18
C PHE A 111 -7.70 -5.11 -11.18
N LEU A 112 -7.67 -5.63 -12.42
CA LEU A 112 -6.67 -5.23 -13.42
C LEU A 112 -7.12 -4.03 -14.25
N VAL A 113 -8.41 -3.96 -14.60
CA VAL A 113 -9.00 -3.01 -15.54
C VAL A 113 -8.13 -2.86 -16.79
N LEU A 114 -8.22 -3.83 -17.70
CA LEU A 114 -7.48 -3.79 -18.95
C LEU A 114 -7.91 -2.57 -19.77
N THR A 115 -6.97 -1.66 -20.00
CA THR A 115 -7.22 -0.35 -20.61
C THR A 115 -6.13 -0.05 -21.63
N PRO A 116 -6.43 0.64 -22.75
CA PRO A 116 -5.41 1.04 -23.71
C PRO A 116 -4.38 2.03 -23.15
N ARG A 117 -4.57 2.54 -21.92
CA ARG A 117 -3.62 3.43 -21.23
C ARG A 117 -2.30 2.74 -20.89
N PHE A 118 -2.35 1.43 -20.66
CA PHE A 118 -1.21 0.62 -20.28
C PHE A 118 -1.06 -0.54 -21.24
N ASP A 119 0.20 -0.84 -21.59
CA ASP A 119 0.50 -1.95 -22.46
C ASP A 119 0.66 -3.24 -21.65
N THR A 120 -0.47 -3.83 -21.25
CA THR A 120 -0.49 -5.01 -20.37
C THR A 120 -0.30 -6.30 -21.16
N TYR A 121 0.64 -7.12 -20.71
CA TYR A 121 0.90 -8.47 -21.18
C TYR A 121 0.69 -9.47 -20.05
N GLU A 122 0.67 -10.75 -20.42
CA GLU A 122 0.57 -11.86 -19.49
C GLU A 122 1.54 -12.99 -19.84
N ILE A 123 1.97 -13.73 -18.83
CA ILE A 123 2.64 -15.03 -18.96
C ILE A 123 1.68 -16.09 -18.45
N ASN A 124 1.26 -17.00 -19.33
CA ASN A 124 0.46 -18.18 -18.97
C ASN A 124 1.42 -19.36 -18.77
N VAL A 125 1.19 -20.18 -17.75
CA VAL A 125 1.92 -21.43 -17.50
C VAL A 125 0.93 -22.59 -17.50
N PHE A 126 1.23 -23.60 -18.30
CA PHE A 126 0.37 -24.75 -18.52
C PHE A 126 1.03 -26.06 -18.09
N ASP A 127 0.25 -26.91 -17.44
CA ASP A 127 0.49 -28.34 -17.31
C ASP A 127 -0.37 -29.04 -18.36
N ASP A 128 0.26 -29.52 -19.43
CA ASP A 128 -0.41 -29.88 -20.69
C ASP A 128 -1.30 -28.74 -21.24
N ASP A 129 -2.63 -28.91 -21.16
CA ASP A 129 -3.64 -27.95 -21.59
C ASP A 129 -4.25 -27.15 -20.43
N ARG A 130 -3.92 -27.50 -19.18
CA ARG A 130 -4.48 -26.84 -17.99
C ARG A 130 -3.67 -25.60 -17.64
N LEU A 131 -4.32 -24.43 -17.55
CA LEU A 131 -3.72 -23.22 -17.02
C LEU A 131 -3.49 -23.36 -15.50
N ILE A 132 -2.23 -23.40 -15.08
CA ILE A 132 -1.84 -23.59 -13.66
C ILE A 132 -1.25 -22.34 -13.02
N ALA A 133 -0.79 -21.37 -13.81
CA ALA A 133 -0.38 -20.06 -13.30
C ALA A 133 -0.47 -18.99 -14.38
N ILE A 134 -0.64 -17.76 -13.92
CA ILE A 134 -0.58 -16.58 -14.77
C ILE A 134 0.10 -15.44 -14.02
N SER A 135 0.86 -14.62 -14.74
CA SER A 135 1.22 -13.29 -14.27
C SER A 135 0.91 -12.21 -15.28
N TYR A 136 0.58 -11.02 -14.80
CA TYR A 136 0.30 -9.82 -15.59
C TYR A 136 1.35 -8.76 -15.32
N PHE A 137 1.77 -8.07 -16.37
CA PHE A 137 2.79 -7.04 -16.28
C PHE A 137 2.59 -5.97 -17.36
N ASP A 138 3.02 -4.74 -17.05
CA ASP A 138 3.03 -3.62 -17.98
C ASP A 138 4.39 -3.44 -18.64
N GLN A 139 4.38 -3.08 -19.92
CA GLN A 139 5.59 -2.76 -20.67
C GLN A 139 5.90 -1.25 -20.67
N GLY A 140 7.06 -0.90 -20.13
CA GLY A 140 7.72 0.40 -20.33
C GLY A 140 8.50 0.45 -21.64
N HIS A 141 9.39 1.43 -21.83
CA HIS A 141 10.32 1.45 -22.97
C HIS A 141 11.64 0.74 -22.64
N ASN A 142 12.15 0.90 -21.42
CA ASN A 142 13.35 0.22 -20.92
C ASN A 142 13.05 -0.60 -19.66
N SER A 143 11.77 -0.83 -19.34
CA SER A 143 11.37 -1.56 -18.14
C SER A 143 10.14 -2.45 -18.31
N LEU A 144 9.98 -3.40 -17.39
CA LEU A 144 8.73 -4.11 -17.13
C LEU A 144 8.29 -3.87 -15.68
N MET A 145 6.98 -3.76 -15.46
CA MET A 145 6.38 -3.70 -14.12
C MET A 145 5.43 -4.88 -13.93
N SER A 146 5.73 -5.74 -12.95
CA SER A 146 4.84 -6.82 -12.54
C SER A 146 3.62 -6.26 -11.80
N LEU A 147 2.43 -6.79 -12.10
CA LEU A 147 1.16 -6.34 -11.52
C LEU A 147 0.56 -7.39 -10.59
N LEU A 148 0.41 -8.61 -11.09
CA LEU A 148 -0.35 -9.66 -10.42
C LEU A 148 0.17 -11.03 -10.83
N GLY A 149 0.45 -11.90 -9.86
CA GLY A 149 0.72 -13.33 -10.10
C GLY A 149 -0.33 -14.21 -9.42
N LEU A 150 -0.90 -15.16 -10.15
CA LEU A 150 -1.90 -16.13 -9.70
C LEU A 150 -1.42 -17.54 -10.05
N PHE A 151 -1.78 -18.53 -9.24
CA PHE A 151 -1.43 -19.92 -9.51
C PHE A 151 -2.37 -20.89 -8.81
N ASP A 152 -2.51 -22.10 -9.33
CA ASP A 152 -3.29 -23.15 -8.69
C ASP A 152 -2.59 -23.60 -7.39
N PRO A 153 -3.23 -23.48 -6.20
CA PRO A 153 -2.64 -23.90 -4.93
C PRO A 153 -2.20 -25.37 -4.87
N GLY A 154 -2.81 -26.25 -5.69
CA GLY A 154 -2.38 -27.64 -5.86
C GLY A 154 -0.95 -27.79 -6.39
N TYR A 155 -0.40 -26.74 -7.02
CA TYR A 155 0.96 -26.66 -7.53
C TYR A 155 1.91 -25.86 -6.62
N SER A 156 1.54 -25.64 -5.35
CA SER A 156 2.35 -24.86 -4.39
C SER A 156 3.80 -25.37 -4.24
N SER A 157 4.05 -26.67 -4.40
CA SER A 157 5.39 -27.28 -4.36
C SER A 157 6.32 -26.85 -5.51
N TYR A 158 5.76 -26.27 -6.58
CA TYR A 158 6.50 -25.77 -7.75
C TYR A 158 6.83 -24.28 -7.67
N SER A 159 6.41 -23.58 -6.60
CA SER A 159 6.69 -22.14 -6.41
C SER A 159 6.29 -21.29 -7.64
N LEU A 160 5.13 -21.56 -8.23
CA LEU A 160 4.72 -20.97 -9.51
C LEU A 160 4.68 -19.44 -9.49
N GLY A 161 4.33 -18.82 -8.37
CA GLY A 161 4.37 -17.35 -8.24
C GLY A 161 5.79 -16.75 -8.37
N ILE A 162 6.84 -17.43 -7.90
CA ILE A 162 8.23 -17.00 -8.14
C ILE A 162 8.63 -17.37 -9.57
N TYR A 163 8.22 -18.53 -10.06
CA TYR A 163 8.54 -18.98 -11.41
C TYR A 163 8.06 -17.99 -12.48
N THR A 164 6.83 -17.48 -12.40
CA THR A 164 6.31 -16.48 -13.34
C THR A 164 7.10 -15.16 -13.27
N MET A 165 7.53 -14.73 -12.08
CA MET A 165 8.42 -13.57 -11.97
C MET A 165 9.78 -13.79 -12.65
N LEU A 166 10.34 -15.00 -12.56
CA LEU A 166 11.59 -15.33 -13.26
C LEU A 166 11.37 -15.33 -14.78
N LEU A 167 10.22 -15.82 -15.27
CA LEU A 167 9.86 -15.74 -16.69
C LEU A 167 9.69 -14.30 -17.16
N GLU A 168 9.07 -13.42 -16.35
CA GLU A 168 9.00 -11.98 -16.65
C GLU A 168 10.39 -11.37 -16.79
N MET A 169 11.34 -11.73 -15.91
CA MET A 169 12.72 -11.25 -15.99
C MET A 169 13.45 -11.77 -17.23
N GLU A 170 13.27 -13.03 -17.62
CA GLU A 170 13.85 -13.57 -18.85
C GLU A 170 13.25 -12.91 -20.09
N TYR A 171 11.94 -12.68 -20.11
CA TYR A 171 11.27 -11.94 -21.18
C TYR A 171 11.79 -10.49 -21.27
N ALA A 172 11.92 -9.81 -20.13
CA ALA A 172 12.48 -8.47 -20.04
C ALA A 172 13.89 -8.41 -20.64
N LYS A 173 14.76 -9.37 -20.29
CA LYS A 173 16.11 -9.47 -20.85
C LYS A 173 16.11 -9.74 -22.35
N SER A 174 15.26 -10.67 -22.81
CA SER A 174 15.15 -11.01 -24.24
C SER A 174 14.63 -9.86 -25.10
N THR A 175 13.92 -8.91 -24.49
CA THR A 175 13.39 -7.70 -25.13
C THR A 175 14.18 -6.44 -24.74
N GLU A 176 15.44 -6.62 -24.32
CA GLU A 176 16.43 -5.57 -24.06
C GLU A 176 15.99 -4.53 -23.00
N ARG A 177 15.14 -4.93 -22.06
CA ARG A 177 14.75 -4.07 -20.93
C ARG A 177 15.87 -4.04 -19.90
N GLN A 178 16.11 -2.85 -19.35
CA GLN A 178 17.11 -2.63 -18.32
C GLN A 178 16.56 -2.87 -16.90
N TRP A 179 15.28 -2.58 -16.68
CA TRP A 179 14.70 -2.56 -15.33
C TRP A 179 13.51 -3.51 -15.19
N TYR A 180 13.45 -4.20 -14.07
CA TYR A 180 12.27 -4.96 -13.66
C TYR A 180 11.74 -4.42 -12.32
N TYR A 181 10.47 -4.04 -12.30
CA TYR A 181 9.77 -3.52 -11.13
C TYR A 181 8.75 -4.54 -10.62
N PRO A 182 9.08 -5.39 -9.64
CA PRO A 182 8.16 -6.40 -9.13
C PRO A 182 7.11 -5.84 -8.15
N GLY A 183 7.04 -4.52 -7.97
CA GLY A 183 6.15 -3.84 -7.02
C GLY A 183 6.88 -3.43 -5.75
N TYR A 184 6.27 -3.71 -4.59
CA TYR A 184 6.77 -3.31 -3.28
C TYR A 184 6.85 -4.46 -2.27
N VAL A 185 7.61 -4.20 -1.21
CA VAL A 185 7.59 -4.90 0.08
C VAL A 185 7.16 -3.93 1.18
N HIS A 186 6.95 -4.40 2.40
CA HIS A 186 6.73 -3.50 3.54
C HIS A 186 8.04 -3.22 4.27
N GLU A 187 8.02 -2.15 5.07
CA GLU A 187 9.06 -1.79 6.03
C GLU A 187 9.26 -2.82 7.15
N ARG A 188 8.37 -3.80 7.27
CA ARG A 188 8.50 -4.94 8.19
C ARG A 188 8.33 -6.27 7.44
N PRO A 189 8.84 -7.39 7.98
CA PRO A 189 8.68 -8.68 7.33
C PRO A 189 7.21 -8.99 7.01
N SER A 190 6.95 -9.45 5.80
CA SER A 190 5.59 -9.55 5.26
C SER A 190 5.41 -10.69 4.27
N ILE A 191 4.16 -10.95 3.89
CA ILE A 191 3.84 -11.89 2.81
C ILE A 191 4.41 -11.46 1.45
N TYR A 192 4.92 -10.24 1.31
CA TYR A 192 5.50 -9.72 0.06
C TYR A 192 7.01 -9.92 -0.05
N ASP A 193 7.69 -10.38 1.00
CA ASP A 193 9.15 -10.51 1.03
C ASP A 193 9.69 -11.60 0.09
N TYR A 194 8.82 -12.46 -0.45
CA TYR A 194 9.23 -13.41 -1.50
C TYR A 194 9.82 -12.68 -2.72
N LYS A 195 9.45 -11.42 -2.96
CA LYS A 195 10.00 -10.60 -4.05
C LYS A 195 11.47 -10.23 -3.84
N LEU A 196 12.00 -10.33 -2.62
CA LEU A 196 13.43 -10.14 -2.35
C LEU A 196 14.27 -11.38 -2.73
N ARG A 197 13.62 -12.52 -3.00
CA ARG A 197 14.31 -13.79 -3.32
C ARG A 197 14.78 -13.90 -4.76
N ILE A 198 14.23 -13.07 -5.65
CA ILE A 198 14.49 -13.15 -7.10
C ILE A 198 15.77 -12.43 -7.55
N GLY A 199 16.40 -11.63 -6.69
CA GLY A 199 17.66 -10.96 -7.04
C GLY A 199 18.10 -9.90 -6.04
N LYS A 200 19.17 -9.18 -6.37
CA LYS A 200 19.62 -8.01 -5.62
C LYS A 200 18.73 -6.82 -5.95
N THR A 201 17.75 -6.56 -5.10
CA THR A 201 16.80 -5.46 -5.29
C THR A 201 17.40 -4.13 -4.88
N GLU A 202 17.15 -3.09 -5.66
CA GLU A 202 17.26 -1.70 -5.23
C GLU A 202 15.93 -1.26 -4.63
N ILE A 203 15.97 -0.38 -3.63
CA ILE A 203 14.77 0.14 -2.97
C ILE A 203 14.64 1.65 -3.20
N TYR A 204 13.41 2.14 -3.35
CA TYR A 204 13.18 3.57 -3.57
C TYR A 204 13.21 4.33 -2.24
N ASP A 205 14.10 5.31 -2.11
CA ASP A 205 14.15 6.22 -0.96
C ASP A 205 13.46 7.55 -1.27
N TRP A 206 12.51 7.91 -0.40
CA TRP A 206 11.73 9.13 -0.48
C TRP A 206 12.51 10.39 -0.16
N GLN A 207 13.52 10.30 0.73
CA GLN A 207 14.25 11.48 1.18
C GLN A 207 15.25 11.95 0.11
N SER A 208 16.06 11.03 -0.42
CA SER A 208 17.02 11.33 -1.48
C SER A 208 16.41 11.32 -2.89
N ARG A 209 15.18 10.78 -3.04
CA ARG A 209 14.50 10.53 -4.34
C ARG A 209 15.35 9.65 -5.27
N ARG A 210 16.09 8.70 -4.70
CA ARG A 210 17.00 7.79 -5.42
C ARG A 210 16.68 6.35 -5.09
N TRP A 211 17.19 5.46 -5.94
CA TRP A 211 17.19 4.02 -5.68
C TRP A 211 18.46 3.64 -4.93
N LEU A 212 18.31 3.06 -3.75
CA LEU A 212 19.41 2.62 -2.91
C LEU A 212 19.74 1.16 -3.16
N ARG A 213 21.03 0.84 -3.21
CA ARG A 213 21.57 -0.51 -3.43
C ARG A 213 22.00 -1.12 -2.11
N HIS A 214 21.86 -2.44 -1.97
CA HIS A 214 22.38 -3.22 -0.83
C HIS A 214 21.82 -2.77 0.54
N ILE A 215 20.59 -2.26 0.56
CA ILE A 215 19.90 -1.87 1.80
C ILE A 215 18.87 -2.93 2.16
N ASP A 216 18.81 -3.25 3.44
CA ASP A 216 17.73 -4.03 4.04
C ASP A 216 16.51 -3.11 4.21
N PRO A 217 15.39 -3.36 3.49
CA PRO A 217 14.20 -2.50 3.58
C PRO A 217 13.63 -2.43 4.99
N HIS A 218 13.90 -3.42 5.85
CA HIS A 218 13.35 -3.49 7.20
C HIS A 218 14.11 -2.66 8.25
N LYS A 219 15.19 -1.99 7.84
CA LYS A 219 16.05 -1.20 8.74
C LYS A 219 15.97 0.31 8.48
N LEU A 220 15.17 0.73 7.51
CA LEU A 220 15.03 2.14 7.19
C LEU A 220 14.00 2.83 8.08
N PRO A 221 14.25 4.09 8.49
CA PRO A 221 13.20 4.97 9.00
C PRO A 221 12.05 5.04 7.99
N ASN A 222 10.82 5.04 8.49
CA ASN A 222 9.64 4.98 7.66
C ASN A 222 8.49 5.83 8.24
N TRP A 223 7.53 6.16 7.38
CA TRP A 223 6.44 7.08 7.71
C TRP A 223 5.38 6.44 8.60
N ALA A 224 5.11 5.15 8.43
CA ALA A 224 4.16 4.42 9.27
C ALA A 224 4.62 4.42 10.74
N ASP A 225 5.87 4.09 11.02
CA ASP A 225 6.44 4.11 12.38
C ASP A 225 6.44 5.52 12.97
N HIS A 226 6.79 6.53 12.17
CA HIS A 226 6.71 7.92 12.61
C HIS A 226 5.28 8.31 13.04
N ILE A 227 4.27 7.99 12.22
CA ILE A 227 2.87 8.25 12.55
C ILE A 227 2.42 7.46 13.78
N LYS A 228 2.79 6.17 13.87
CA LYS A 228 2.48 5.32 15.03
C LYS A 228 3.09 5.87 16.32
N ASN A 229 4.36 6.30 16.29
CA ASN A 229 5.04 6.85 17.45
C ASN A 229 4.41 8.17 17.92
N ARG A 230 4.07 9.07 16.98
CA ARG A 230 3.38 10.33 17.32
C ARG A 230 1.97 10.07 17.84
N THR A 231 1.25 9.13 17.26
CA THR A 231 -0.09 8.72 17.74
C THR A 231 0.01 8.10 19.13
N PHE A 232 0.98 7.22 19.38
CA PHE A 232 1.22 6.62 20.68
C PHE A 232 1.54 7.66 21.78
N ALA A 233 2.34 8.68 21.46
CA ALA A 233 2.61 9.78 22.39
C ALA A 233 1.32 10.52 22.80
N LEU A 234 0.40 10.73 21.85
CA LEU A 234 -0.89 11.35 22.14
C LEU A 234 -1.81 10.42 22.94
N GLU A 235 -1.85 9.12 22.61
CA GLU A 235 -2.60 8.10 23.36
C GLU A 235 -2.15 8.07 24.84
N HIS A 236 -0.84 8.01 25.07
CA HIS A 236 -0.27 8.00 26.42
C HIS A 236 -0.63 9.28 27.19
N ALA A 237 -0.50 10.44 26.55
CA ALA A 237 -0.85 11.72 27.19
C ALA A 237 -2.36 11.82 27.54
N LEU A 238 -3.25 11.29 26.70
CA LEU A 238 -4.69 11.20 26.99
C LEU A 238 -4.99 10.25 28.15
N GLN A 239 -4.33 9.08 28.19
CA GLN A 239 -4.48 8.09 29.26
C GLN A 239 -4.03 8.63 30.62
N MET A 240 -2.95 9.40 30.66
CA MET A 240 -2.43 10.01 31.91
C MET A 240 -3.42 10.94 32.59
N VAL A 241 -4.35 11.50 31.82
CA VAL A 241 -5.43 12.38 32.28
C VAL A 241 -6.80 11.71 32.20
N GLU A 242 -6.85 10.38 32.04
CA GLU A 242 -8.09 9.59 32.06
C GLU A 242 -9.14 10.02 31.01
N ILE A 243 -8.71 10.63 29.89
CA ILE A 243 -9.60 10.90 28.76
C ILE A 243 -9.76 9.61 27.95
N SER A 244 -11.01 9.15 27.84
CA SER A 244 -11.36 7.97 27.06
C SER A 244 -11.32 8.25 25.56
N PHE A 245 -10.78 7.31 24.79
CA PHE A 245 -10.75 7.35 23.33
C PHE A 245 -10.79 5.94 22.73
N GLN A 246 -11.14 5.86 21.45
CA GLN A 246 -10.98 4.66 20.63
C GLN A 246 -9.98 4.93 19.51
N ARG A 247 -8.90 4.15 19.45
CA ARG A 247 -7.96 4.17 18.33
C ARG A 247 -8.59 3.45 17.14
N LYS A 248 -8.59 4.09 15.97
CA LYS A 248 -9.00 3.48 14.70
C LYS A 248 -7.95 3.70 13.62
N VAL A 249 -7.76 2.70 12.77
CA VAL A 249 -7.12 2.81 11.46
C VAL A 249 -8.17 3.34 10.48
N TYR A 250 -7.87 4.46 9.84
CA TYR A 250 -8.81 5.09 8.93
C TYR A 250 -8.58 4.61 7.51
N LEU A 251 -9.51 3.81 6.99
CA LEU A 251 -9.34 3.08 5.73
C LEU A 251 -9.35 4.00 4.50
N PHE A 252 -10.16 5.06 4.52
CA PHE A 252 -10.41 5.94 3.38
C PHE A 252 -9.60 7.23 3.38
N PHE A 253 -8.55 7.33 4.20
CA PHE A 253 -7.66 8.50 4.26
C PHE A 253 -7.05 8.85 2.89
N GLY A 254 -6.85 7.85 2.02
CA GLY A 254 -6.36 8.03 0.67
C GLY A 254 -7.31 8.78 -0.26
N TRP A 255 -8.62 8.86 0.05
CA TRP A 255 -9.61 9.53 -0.80
C TRP A 255 -9.34 11.02 -0.93
N HIS A 256 -8.77 11.63 0.11
CA HIS A 256 -8.33 13.03 0.11
C HIS A 256 -7.45 13.39 -1.10
N TYR A 257 -6.67 12.43 -1.62
CA TYR A 257 -5.65 12.68 -2.64
C TYR A 257 -6.10 12.39 -4.08
N PHE A 258 -7.35 11.96 -4.31
CA PHE A 258 -7.78 11.59 -5.66
C PHE A 258 -8.04 12.80 -6.56
N ASN A 259 -8.69 13.84 -6.05
CA ASN A 259 -8.95 15.08 -6.77
C ASN A 259 -9.32 16.22 -5.79
N SER A 260 -9.37 17.45 -6.30
CA SER A 260 -9.60 18.66 -5.49
C SER A 260 -10.95 18.69 -4.77
N LEU A 261 -11.99 17.98 -5.26
CA LEU A 261 -13.28 17.90 -4.57
C LEU A 261 -13.19 17.12 -3.25
N TYR A 262 -12.16 16.30 -3.09
CA TYR A 262 -11.95 15.46 -1.91
C TYR A 262 -10.95 16.04 -0.92
N GLU A 263 -10.38 17.22 -1.16
CA GLU A 263 -9.49 17.90 -0.21
C GLU A 263 -10.17 18.23 1.14
N GLN A 264 -11.51 18.26 1.16
CA GLN A 264 -12.31 18.40 2.38
C GLN A 264 -12.39 17.12 3.24
N LEU A 265 -12.00 15.96 2.69
CA LEU A 265 -12.02 14.70 3.41
C LEU A 265 -10.88 14.64 4.41
N PHE A 266 -11.15 14.00 5.54
CA PHE A 266 -10.12 13.71 6.54
C PHE A 266 -9.04 12.81 5.93
N HIS A 267 -7.76 13.01 6.30
CA HIS A 267 -6.63 12.35 5.63
C HIS A 267 -5.60 11.73 6.58
N CYS A 268 -5.81 11.81 7.90
CA CYS A 268 -4.88 11.20 8.86
C CYS A 268 -5.12 9.68 8.92
N PRO A 269 -4.10 8.82 8.71
CA PRO A 269 -4.28 7.36 8.66
C PRO A 269 -4.68 6.71 9.99
N LEU A 270 -4.32 7.33 11.12
CA LEU A 270 -4.71 6.91 12.46
C LEU A 270 -5.54 8.02 13.11
N MET A 271 -6.62 7.62 13.78
CA MET A 271 -7.51 8.53 14.49
C MET A 271 -7.79 8.03 15.90
N LEU A 272 -7.88 8.95 16.85
CA LEU A 272 -8.38 8.71 18.20
C LEU A 272 -9.74 9.40 18.31
N VAL A 273 -10.79 8.59 18.37
CA VAL A 273 -12.18 9.06 18.50
C VAL A 273 -12.48 9.25 19.98
N LEU A 274 -12.76 10.48 20.39
CA LEU A 274 -13.12 10.82 21.77
C LEU A 274 -14.59 10.48 22.06
N SER A 275 -14.95 10.33 23.34
CA SER A 275 -16.31 10.00 23.76
C SER A 275 -17.37 11.05 23.36
N ASP A 276 -16.95 12.29 23.12
CA ASP A 276 -17.83 13.39 22.69
C ASP A 276 -17.95 13.50 21.14
N GLY A 277 -17.37 12.54 20.41
CA GLY A 277 -17.42 12.46 18.95
C GLY A 277 -16.35 13.29 18.23
N ARG A 278 -15.54 14.08 18.93
CA ARG A 278 -14.37 14.73 18.31
C ARG A 278 -13.31 13.70 17.95
N VAL A 279 -12.55 14.01 16.91
CA VAL A 279 -11.42 13.18 16.48
C VAL A 279 -10.13 13.95 16.68
N VAL A 280 -9.13 13.28 17.25
CA VAL A 280 -7.77 13.78 17.34
C VAL A 280 -6.80 12.84 16.64
N ALA A 281 -5.85 13.42 15.92
CA ALA A 281 -4.92 12.66 15.08
C ALA A 281 -3.61 13.42 14.87
N TYR A 282 -2.59 12.72 14.37
CA TYR A 282 -1.35 13.34 13.92
C TYR A 282 -1.36 13.51 12.39
N ASP A 283 -1.36 14.76 11.94
CA ASP A 283 -1.23 15.15 10.54
C ASP A 283 0.25 15.22 10.16
N VAL A 284 0.72 14.13 9.56
CA VAL A 284 2.12 13.93 9.19
C VAL A 284 2.63 14.87 8.10
N GLU A 285 1.75 15.38 7.23
CA GLU A 285 2.14 16.31 6.17
C GLU A 285 2.42 17.70 6.71
N ARG A 286 1.76 18.06 7.81
CA ARG A 286 1.92 19.34 8.50
C ARG A 286 2.75 19.24 9.78
N ASP A 287 3.24 18.04 10.11
CA ASP A 287 3.97 17.71 11.35
C ASP A 287 3.31 18.27 12.62
N GLN A 288 2.00 18.04 12.78
CA GLN A 288 1.24 18.56 13.92
C GLN A 288 0.08 17.63 14.30
N TYR A 289 -0.37 17.73 15.54
CA TYR A 289 -1.63 17.16 16.00
C TYR A 289 -2.80 18.07 15.60
N VAL A 290 -3.93 17.45 15.29
CA VAL A 290 -5.18 18.13 14.93
C VAL A 290 -6.33 17.60 15.79
N CYS A 291 -7.23 18.50 16.20
CA CYS A 291 -8.54 18.17 16.73
C CYS A 291 -9.58 18.65 15.73
N ALA A 292 -10.50 17.77 15.36
CA ALA A 292 -11.50 18.05 14.34
C ALA A 292 -12.86 17.47 14.72
N LYS A 293 -13.90 18.17 14.29
CA LYS A 293 -15.24 17.62 14.18
C LYS A 293 -15.39 17.02 12.78
N LEU A 294 -15.73 15.74 12.74
CA LEU A 294 -15.94 15.01 11.50
C LEU A 294 -17.42 14.66 11.33
N GLU A 295 -17.83 14.43 10.10
CA GLU A 295 -19.13 13.84 9.77
C GLU A 295 -18.98 12.80 8.67
N ILE A 296 -19.96 11.90 8.58
CA ILE A 296 -20.02 10.89 7.51
C ILE A 296 -20.36 11.62 6.21
N TYR A 297 -19.43 11.58 5.27
CA TYR A 297 -19.61 12.06 3.91
C TYR A 297 -20.25 10.98 3.03
N VAL A 298 -19.73 9.76 3.09
CA VAL A 298 -20.28 8.58 2.42
C VAL A 298 -20.20 7.41 3.38
N PRO A 299 -21.33 6.78 3.76
CA PRO A 299 -21.29 5.62 4.63
C PRO A 299 -20.76 4.39 3.86
N PHE A 300 -20.08 3.49 4.55
CA PHE A 300 -19.42 2.33 3.91
C PHE A 300 -20.39 1.47 3.07
N ARG A 301 -21.64 1.32 3.53
CA ARG A 301 -22.69 0.56 2.83
C ARG A 301 -23.01 1.08 1.42
N ASP A 302 -22.70 2.34 1.14
CA ASP A 302 -22.93 2.97 -0.17
C ASP A 302 -21.67 2.90 -1.06
N ILE A 303 -20.56 2.36 -0.53
CA ILE A 303 -19.32 2.11 -1.25
C ILE A 303 -19.39 0.70 -1.84
N GLN A 304 -19.22 0.59 -3.16
CA GLN A 304 -19.18 -0.69 -3.87
C GLN A 304 -17.84 -1.42 -3.66
N MET A 305 -17.55 -1.79 -2.41
CA MET A 305 -16.32 -2.50 -2.03
C MET A 305 -16.62 -3.61 -1.02
N THR A 306 -15.94 -4.74 -1.18
CA THR A 306 -16.04 -5.89 -0.27
C THR A 306 -14.80 -5.93 0.63
N LEU A 307 -15.00 -5.95 1.95
CA LEU A 307 -13.92 -6.10 2.92
C LEU A 307 -13.41 -7.55 2.93
N ALA A 308 -12.12 -7.73 3.21
CA ALA A 308 -11.55 -9.06 3.38
C ALA A 308 -12.17 -9.80 4.58
N PRO A 309 -12.26 -11.15 4.58
CA PRO A 309 -12.91 -11.89 5.67
C PRO A 309 -12.24 -11.74 7.05
N ASP A 310 -10.95 -11.40 7.05
CA ASP A 310 -10.11 -11.15 8.22
C ASP A 310 -9.98 -9.65 8.56
N PHE A 311 -10.76 -8.80 7.88
CA PHE A 311 -10.84 -7.38 8.19
C PHE A 311 -11.52 -7.17 9.54
N ASP A 312 -10.84 -6.51 10.47
CA ASP A 312 -11.37 -6.23 11.80
C ASP A 312 -12.05 -4.85 11.83
N VAL A 313 -13.38 -4.84 11.75
CA VAL A 313 -14.19 -3.61 11.83
C VAL A 313 -14.08 -2.91 13.19
N ALA A 314 -13.66 -3.61 14.25
CA ALA A 314 -13.48 -3.01 15.57
C ALA A 314 -12.24 -2.11 15.65
N VAL A 315 -11.20 -2.37 14.84
CA VAL A 315 -10.00 -1.52 14.79
C VAL A 315 -10.03 -0.49 13.66
N HIS A 316 -11.00 -0.57 12.74
CA HIS A 316 -11.12 0.37 11.62
C HIS A 316 -12.24 1.40 11.80
N HIS A 317 -12.06 2.50 11.08
CA HIS A 317 -13.14 3.39 10.69
C HIS A 317 -13.37 3.25 9.18
N THR A 318 -14.57 2.85 8.78
CA THR A 318 -14.90 2.44 7.41
C THR A 318 -15.79 3.44 6.66
N ASP A 319 -16.40 4.41 7.33
CA ASP A 319 -17.13 5.47 6.64
C ASP A 319 -16.15 6.50 6.08
N VAL A 320 -16.48 7.13 4.96
CA VAL A 320 -15.70 8.25 4.42
C VAL A 320 -16.05 9.49 5.23
N MET A 321 -15.04 10.08 5.88
CA MET A 321 -15.21 11.18 6.81
C MET A 321 -14.82 12.52 6.18
N ARG A 322 -15.71 13.50 6.26
CA ARG A 322 -15.45 14.91 5.91
C ARG A 322 -15.11 15.70 7.16
N VAL A 323 -14.16 16.62 7.03
CA VAL A 323 -13.87 17.60 8.08
C VAL A 323 -14.93 18.69 8.05
N VAL A 324 -15.70 18.82 9.14
CA VAL A 324 -16.63 19.94 9.33
C VAL A 324 -15.85 21.16 9.80
N GLU A 325 -14.97 20.96 10.78
CA GLU A 325 -14.20 22.01 11.40
C GLU A 325 -12.92 21.44 12.04
N PHE A 326 -11.82 22.17 11.90
CA PHE A 326 -10.63 21.96 12.73
C PHE A 326 -10.70 22.91 13.92
N THR A 327 -10.86 22.37 15.12
CA THR A 327 -11.07 23.17 16.32
C THR A 327 -9.76 23.51 17.05
N TYR A 328 -8.70 22.73 16.84
CA TYR A 328 -7.37 23.02 17.39
C TYR A 328 -6.25 22.33 16.61
N ARG A 329 -5.06 22.94 16.63
CA ARG A 329 -3.83 22.44 16.00
C ARG A 329 -2.63 22.77 16.87
N THR A 330 -1.71 21.84 17.03
CA THR A 330 -0.47 22.05 17.79
C THR A 330 0.59 21.01 17.44
N ALA A 331 1.87 21.35 17.56
CA ALA A 331 2.96 20.37 17.44
C ALA A 331 3.09 19.47 18.69
N SER A 332 2.50 19.85 19.83
CA SER A 332 2.69 19.20 21.14
C SER A 332 1.49 18.32 21.52
N ALA A 333 1.76 17.08 21.92
CA ALA A 333 0.73 16.18 22.44
C ALA A 333 0.12 16.73 23.74
N ASN A 334 0.95 17.31 24.61
CA ASN A 334 0.50 17.86 25.89
C ASN A 334 -0.40 19.08 25.69
N ASP A 335 -0.10 19.94 24.71
CA ASP A 335 -0.97 21.07 24.38
C ASP A 335 -2.31 20.60 23.81
N MET A 336 -2.30 19.53 23.01
CA MET A 336 -3.51 18.91 22.49
C MET A 336 -4.38 18.37 23.63
N VAL A 337 -3.78 17.65 24.58
CA VAL A 337 -4.49 17.14 25.77
C VAL A 337 -5.04 18.28 26.64
N ASN A 338 -4.25 19.33 26.86
CA ASN A 338 -4.70 20.52 27.61
C ASN A 338 -5.92 21.18 26.96
N TYR A 339 -5.92 21.31 25.64
CA TYR A 339 -7.06 21.83 24.89
C TYR A 339 -8.28 20.93 25.05
N ILE A 340 -8.13 19.61 24.87
CA ILE A 340 -9.22 18.64 25.00
C ILE A 340 -9.81 18.71 26.41
N TRP A 341 -8.97 18.65 27.45
CA TRP A 341 -9.43 18.71 28.84
C TRP A 341 -10.28 19.95 29.11
N LYS A 342 -9.78 21.14 28.76
CA LYS A 342 -10.48 22.41 29.01
C LYS A 342 -11.84 22.49 28.29
N THR A 343 -11.93 21.86 27.13
CA THR A 343 -13.15 21.88 26.30
C THR A 343 -14.14 20.78 26.66
N THR A 344 -13.67 19.66 27.23
CA THR A 344 -14.52 18.58 27.77
C THR A 344 -15.05 18.93 29.17
N TYR A 345 -14.20 19.52 30.02
CA TYR A 345 -14.49 19.82 31.43
C TYR A 345 -14.31 21.32 31.73
N PRO A 346 -15.12 22.22 31.14
CA PRO A 346 -14.92 23.67 31.21
C PRO A 346 -15.02 24.24 32.64
N GLN A 347 -15.62 23.50 33.58
CA GLN A 347 -15.78 23.90 34.98
C GLN A 347 -14.78 23.24 35.95
N GLN A 348 -13.86 22.40 35.46
CA GLN A 348 -12.86 21.72 36.28
C GLN A 348 -11.47 22.24 35.94
N GLU A 349 -10.82 22.93 36.88
CA GLU A 349 -9.40 23.21 36.75
C GLU A 349 -8.63 21.89 36.71
N ILE A 350 -7.67 21.80 35.77
CA ILE A 350 -6.72 20.69 35.73
C ILE A 350 -6.02 20.63 37.09
N SER A 351 -6.26 19.55 37.84
CA SER A 351 -5.69 19.38 39.19
C SER A 351 -4.15 19.47 39.15
N TRP A 352 -3.54 19.91 40.25
CA TRP A 352 -2.08 20.05 40.33
C TRP A 352 -1.33 18.74 39.96
N TRP A 353 -1.91 17.59 40.32
CA TRP A 353 -1.41 16.26 39.96
C TRP A 353 -1.43 15.97 38.46
N ILE A 354 -2.40 16.50 37.74
CA ILE A 354 -2.48 16.35 36.28
C ILE A 354 -1.50 17.33 35.61
N LYS A 355 -1.36 18.55 36.14
CA LYS A 355 -0.37 19.52 35.64
C LYS A 355 1.07 19.00 35.77
N SER A 356 1.43 18.39 36.89
CA SER A 356 2.77 17.82 37.08
C SER A 356 3.02 16.62 36.16
N LYS A 357 2.00 15.82 35.87
CA LYS A 357 2.04 14.74 34.88
C LYS A 357 2.22 15.22 33.43
N LEU A 358 1.71 16.39 33.07
CA LEU A 358 1.82 16.95 31.71
C LEU A 358 3.12 17.74 31.46
N MET A 359 3.89 18.06 32.52
CA MET A 359 5.15 18.80 32.44
C MET A 359 6.40 17.90 32.42
N ASN A 360 6.26 16.63 32.80
CA ASN A 360 7.27 15.58 32.68
C ASN A 360 6.95 14.69 31.49
#